data_AF-A0A3N5XEF7-F1
#
_entry.id   AF-A0A3N5XEF7-F1
#
_cell.length_a   1.000
_cell.length_b   1.000
_cell.length_c   1.000
_cell.angle_alpha   90.00
_cell.angle_beta   90.00
_cell.angle_gamma   90.00
#
_symmetry.space_group_name_H-M   'P 1'
#
loop_
_entity.id
_entity.type
_entity.pdbx_description
1 polymer ?
#
loop_
_entity_poly.entity_id
_entity_poly.type
_entity_poly.pdbx_seq_one_letter_code
_entity_poly.pdbx_strand_id
1 'polypeptide(L)'
;MKWLWLALTPGFIVTFLMAQPKDSTPQNNPFFMEWGTPFQVPPFEKIKTEHYLPALREGIAQQRREVEVIIKSQEPATFANTIEALDASGEFLDKVQSVFGNLRSAETNDQLE
;
A
#
# COMPACT_ATOMS: atom_id res chain seq x y z
N MET A 1 57.08 16.15 -12.09
CA MET A 1 57.13 17.22 -13.12
C MET A 1 55.72 17.41 -13.66
N LYS A 2 55.25 18.67 -13.68
CA LYS A 2 53.92 19.11 -14.15
C LYS A 2 53.80 19.04 -15.67
N TRP A 3 52.64 18.60 -16.17
CA TRP A 3 51.89 19.12 -17.34
C TRP A 3 50.74 18.14 -17.69
N LEU A 4 49.47 18.54 -17.50
CA LEU A 4 48.51 19.01 -18.54
C LEU A 4 48.33 17.95 -19.64
N TRP A 5 47.13 17.42 -19.90
CA TRP A 5 46.05 18.07 -20.66
C TRP A 5 44.63 17.78 -20.15
N LEU A 6 43.80 18.83 -20.19
CA LEU A 6 42.35 18.76 -20.33
C LEU A 6 41.98 18.03 -21.63
N ALA A 7 41.06 17.07 -21.55
CA ALA A 7 40.16 16.73 -22.64
C ALA A 7 38.74 16.88 -22.12
N LEU A 8 38.18 18.06 -22.38
CA LEU A 8 36.79 18.40 -22.22
C LEU A 8 36.00 17.64 -23.31
N THR A 9 35.18 16.66 -22.94
CA THR A 9 34.06 16.23 -23.79
C THR A 9 32.77 16.40 -22.99
N PRO A 10 31.84 17.27 -23.42
CA PRO A 10 30.55 17.38 -22.78
C PRO A 10 29.70 16.19 -23.26
N GLY A 11 29.86 15.04 -22.60
CA GLY A 11 28.89 13.95 -22.71
C GLY A 11 27.64 14.37 -21.93
N PHE A 12 26.68 14.95 -22.64
CA PHE A 12 25.33 15.22 -22.14
C PHE A 12 24.73 13.91 -21.61
N ILE A 13 24.83 13.65 -20.31
CA ILE A 13 23.99 12.66 -19.65
C ILE A 13 22.62 13.32 -19.58
N VAL A 14 21.77 13.00 -20.55
CA VAL A 14 20.33 13.22 -20.43
C VAL A 14 19.88 12.25 -19.35
N THR A 15 19.99 12.67 -18.10
CA THR A 15 19.32 12.00 -16.99
C THR A 15 17.85 12.20 -17.25
N PHE A 16 17.23 11.23 -17.92
CA PHE A 16 15.78 11.15 -18.03
C PHE A 16 15.27 11.03 -16.60
N LEU A 17 14.85 12.16 -16.02
CA LEU A 17 14.16 12.17 -14.75
C LEU A 17 12.81 11.49 -15.02
N MET A 18 12.79 10.17 -14.91
CA MET A 18 11.56 9.45 -14.60
C MET A 18 11.07 10.10 -13.30
N ALA A 19 10.09 11.00 -13.41
CA ALA A 19 9.33 11.46 -12.28
C ALA A 19 8.75 10.19 -11.65
N GLN A 20 9.41 9.72 -10.60
CA GLN A 20 8.86 8.65 -9.78
C GLN A 20 7.51 9.18 -9.30
N PRO A 21 6.40 8.44 -9.49
CA PRO A 21 5.18 8.77 -8.79
C PRO A 21 5.58 8.89 -7.32
N LYS A 22 5.22 10.02 -6.71
CA LYS A 22 5.50 10.29 -5.32
C LYS A 22 4.62 9.34 -4.53
N ASP A 23 5.04 8.08 -4.40
CA ASP A 23 4.36 7.09 -3.58
C ASP A 23 4.22 7.74 -2.21
N SER A 24 2.97 7.94 -1.80
CA SER A 24 2.66 8.54 -0.51
C SER A 24 3.32 7.64 0.54
N THR A 25 4.42 8.12 1.13
CA THR A 25 5.20 7.37 2.12
C THR A 25 4.26 6.91 3.23
N PRO A 26 4.45 5.70 3.80
CA PRO A 26 3.57 5.12 4.83
C PRO A 26 3.21 6.09 5.96
N GLN A 27 4.16 6.99 6.31
CA GLN A 27 4.03 8.01 7.35
C GLN A 27 2.81 8.95 7.18
N ASN A 28 2.28 9.15 5.97
CA ASN A 28 1.22 10.14 5.70
C ASN A 28 -0.07 9.54 5.12
N ASN A 29 -0.20 8.21 5.02
CA ASN A 29 -1.39 7.59 4.45
C ASN A 29 -2.41 7.24 5.55
N PRO A 30 -3.65 7.79 5.51
CA PRO A 30 -4.67 7.59 6.54
C PRO A 30 -5.11 6.16 6.79
N PHE A 31 -4.86 5.23 5.86
CA PHE A 31 -5.18 3.83 6.06
C PHE A 31 -4.29 3.18 7.15
N PHE A 32 -3.02 3.62 7.26
CA PHE A 32 -2.06 3.12 8.25
C PHE A 32 -2.20 3.72 9.65
N MET A 33 -3.23 4.55 9.86
CA MET A 33 -3.52 5.17 11.15
C MET A 33 -4.84 4.63 11.71
N GLU A 34 -4.94 4.59 13.03
CA GLU A 34 -6.24 4.43 13.69
C GLU A 34 -7.12 5.65 13.38
N TRP A 35 -8.40 5.40 13.15
CA TRP A 35 -9.36 6.46 12.86
C TRP A 35 -10.03 6.90 14.15
N GLY A 36 -9.76 8.14 14.57
CA GLY A 36 -10.39 8.77 15.74
C GLY A 36 -11.81 9.29 15.49
N THR A 37 -12.43 8.93 14.37
CA THR A 37 -13.81 9.29 14.02
C THR A 37 -14.81 8.43 14.82
N PRO A 38 -16.04 8.91 15.06
CA PRO A 38 -17.08 8.09 15.68
C PRO A 38 -17.27 6.78 14.91
N PHE A 39 -17.32 5.66 15.63
CA PHE A 39 -17.47 4.31 15.06
C PHE A 39 -16.39 3.91 14.05
N GLN A 40 -15.22 4.58 14.07
CA GLN A 40 -14.16 4.36 13.08
C GLN A 40 -14.68 4.53 11.64
N VAL A 41 -15.52 5.52 11.40
CA VAL A 41 -15.90 5.89 10.03
C VAL A 41 -14.66 6.35 9.26
N PRO A 42 -14.45 5.96 7.98
CA PRO A 42 -13.31 6.43 7.21
C PRO A 42 -13.24 7.96 7.22
N PRO A 43 -12.10 8.59 7.53
CA PRO A 43 -11.93 10.04 7.45
C PRO A 43 -11.81 10.44 5.97
N PHE A 44 -12.93 10.41 5.25
CA PHE A 44 -12.99 10.62 3.80
C PHE A 44 -12.33 11.93 3.38
N GLU A 45 -12.39 12.98 4.21
CA GLU A 45 -11.74 14.26 3.90
C GLU A 45 -10.20 14.19 3.84
N LYS A 46 -9.59 13.14 4.41
CA LYS A 46 -8.14 12.91 4.42
C LYS A 46 -7.70 11.88 3.40
N ILE A 47 -8.60 11.00 2.97
CA ILE A 47 -8.29 9.92 2.02
C ILE A 47 -8.25 10.51 0.60
N LYS A 48 -7.20 10.19 -0.15
CA LYS A 48 -6.95 10.66 -1.51
C LYS A 48 -6.67 9.46 -2.40
N THR A 49 -6.85 9.63 -3.71
CA THR A 49 -6.62 8.55 -4.69
C THR A 49 -5.22 7.93 -4.57
N GLU A 50 -4.19 8.76 -4.35
CA GLU A 50 -2.80 8.33 -4.17
C GLU A 50 -2.54 7.44 -2.94
N HIS A 51 -3.51 7.32 -2.02
CA HIS A 51 -3.41 6.48 -0.83
C HIS A 51 -3.84 5.03 -1.08
N TYR A 52 -4.67 4.75 -2.11
CA TYR A 52 -5.25 3.42 -2.30
C TYR A 52 -4.22 2.40 -2.76
N LEU A 53 -3.44 2.69 -3.80
CA LEU A 53 -2.48 1.73 -4.34
C LEU A 53 -1.45 1.26 -3.30
N PRO A 54 -0.75 2.14 -2.54
CA PRO A 54 0.17 1.69 -1.51
C PRO A 54 -0.54 0.92 -0.38
N ALA A 55 -1.74 1.34 0.03
CA ALA A 55 -2.49 0.65 1.08
C ALA A 55 -2.99 -0.74 0.63
N LEU A 56 -3.52 -0.89 -0.58
CA LEU A 56 -3.93 -2.18 -1.14
C LEU A 56 -2.75 -3.15 -1.27
N ARG A 57 -1.58 -2.66 -1.74
CA ARG A 57 -0.37 -3.49 -1.81
C ARG A 57 0.07 -3.98 -0.44
N GLU A 58 0.07 -3.11 0.56
CA GLU A 58 0.41 -3.50 1.92
C GLU A 58 -0.62 -4.46 2.52
N GLY A 59 -1.92 -4.26 2.27
CA GLY A 59 -2.97 -5.18 2.72
C GLY A 59 -2.84 -6.57 2.12
N ILE A 60 -2.55 -6.67 0.82
CA ILE A 60 -2.26 -7.96 0.18
C ILE A 60 -1.02 -8.61 0.81
N ALA A 61 0.02 -7.82 1.11
CA ALA A 61 1.22 -8.33 1.73
C ALA A 61 0.98 -8.80 3.19
N GLN A 62 0.14 -8.09 3.95
CA GLN A 62 -0.26 -8.46 5.31
C GLN A 62 -1.06 -9.76 5.33
N GLN A 63 -2.12 -9.84 4.52
CA GLN A 63 -2.95 -11.05 4.47
C GLN A 63 -2.14 -12.27 4.04
N ARG A 64 -1.19 -12.12 3.10
CA ARG A 64 -0.26 -13.21 2.74
C ARG A 64 0.57 -13.69 3.93
N ARG A 65 1.11 -12.76 4.75
CA ARG A 65 1.87 -13.13 5.95
C ARG A 65 1.00 -13.84 6.98
N GLU A 66 -0.23 -13.38 7.18
CA GLU A 66 -1.20 -14.01 8.09
C GLU A 66 -1.55 -15.44 7.63
N VAL A 67 -1.87 -15.61 6.34
CA VAL A 67 -2.14 -16.92 5.75
C VAL A 67 -0.91 -17.83 5.80
N GLU A 68 0.29 -17.30 5.60
CA GLU A 68 1.53 -18.07 5.75
C GLU A 68 1.71 -18.62 7.17
N VAL A 69 1.32 -17.88 8.20
CA VAL A 69 1.35 -18.36 9.60
C VAL A 69 0.41 -19.56 9.77
N ILE A 70 -0.80 -19.48 9.21
CA ILE A 70 -1.79 -20.58 9.23
C ILE A 70 -1.22 -21.82 8.53
N ILE A 71 -0.68 -21.65 7.32
CA ILE A 71 -0.11 -22.76 6.51
C ILE A 71 1.09 -23.42 7.21
N LYS A 72 1.91 -22.64 7.94
CA LYS A 72 3.13 -23.14 8.60
C LYS A 72 2.87 -23.75 9.98
N SER A 73 1.63 -23.75 10.47
CA SER A 73 1.30 -24.37 11.75
C SER A 73 1.61 -25.87 11.74
N GLN A 74 2.28 -26.35 12.81
CA GLN A 74 2.56 -27.78 13.01
C GLN A 74 1.53 -28.46 13.91
N GLU A 75 0.59 -27.70 14.46
CA GLU A 75 -0.49 -28.23 15.27
C GLU A 75 -1.51 -28.99 14.40
N PRO A 76 -2.21 -30.00 14.92
CA PRO A 76 -3.34 -30.59 14.22
C PRO A 76 -4.36 -29.51 13.82
N ALA A 77 -4.86 -29.59 12.60
CA ALA A 77 -5.86 -28.64 12.11
C ALA A 77 -7.13 -28.70 12.98
N THR A 78 -7.57 -27.53 13.44
CA THR A 78 -8.80 -27.30 14.17
C THR A 78 -9.61 -26.21 13.45
N PHE A 79 -10.88 -26.08 13.79
CA PHE A 79 -11.69 -24.98 13.27
C PHE A 79 -11.07 -23.61 13.60
N ALA A 80 -10.60 -23.43 14.83
CA ALA A 80 -10.01 -22.18 15.31
C ALA A 80 -8.72 -21.82 14.57
N ASN A 81 -7.75 -22.76 14.48
CA ASN A 81 -6.45 -22.46 13.88
C ASN A 81 -6.44 -22.46 12.34
N THR A 82 -7.56 -22.84 11.71
CA THR A 82 -7.67 -22.90 10.24
C THR A 82 -8.79 -22.00 9.73
N ILE A 83 -10.06 -22.29 10.06
CA ILE A 83 -11.20 -21.58 9.47
C ILE A 83 -11.38 -20.21 10.11
N GLU A 84 -11.41 -20.13 11.44
CA GLU A 84 -11.54 -18.86 12.17
C GLU A 84 -10.32 -17.96 11.91
N ALA A 85 -9.11 -18.53 11.92
CA ALA A 85 -7.90 -17.78 11.58
C ALA A 85 -7.90 -17.26 10.13
N LEU A 86 -8.43 -18.04 9.17
CA LEU A 86 -8.57 -17.59 7.78
C LEU A 86 -9.60 -16.48 7.64
N ASP A 87 -10.76 -16.60 8.32
CA ASP A 87 -11.81 -15.59 8.34
C ASP A 87 -11.35 -14.26 8.96
N ALA A 88 -10.52 -14.34 10.01
CA ALA A 88 -9.92 -13.18 10.65
C ALA A 88 -8.77 -12.53 9.84
N SER A 89 -8.24 -13.22 8.82
CA SER A 89 -7.12 -12.69 8.02
C SER A 89 -7.58 -11.62 7.02
N GLY A 90 -6.74 -10.63 6.78
CA GLY A 90 -6.98 -9.61 5.76
C GLY A 90 -7.80 -8.41 6.22
N GLU A 91 -8.00 -8.23 7.53
CA GLU A 91 -8.76 -7.10 8.10
C GLU A 91 -8.32 -5.74 7.52
N PHE A 92 -7.00 -5.50 7.43
CA PHE A 92 -6.49 -4.27 6.84
C PHE A 92 -6.82 -4.13 5.35
N LEU A 93 -6.73 -5.22 4.59
CA LEU A 93 -7.06 -5.21 3.18
C LEU A 93 -8.56 -4.93 2.98
N ASP A 94 -9.42 -5.55 3.77
CA ASP A 94 -10.88 -5.34 3.74
C ASP A 94 -11.27 -3.92 4.12
N LYS A 95 -10.59 -3.32 5.10
CA LYS A 95 -10.75 -1.90 5.45
C LYS A 95 -10.50 -1.00 4.24
N VAL A 96 -9.40 -1.22 3.51
CA VAL A 96 -9.05 -0.39 2.34
C VAL A 96 -10.02 -0.66 1.18
N GLN A 97 -10.31 -1.94 0.89
CA GLN A 97 -11.22 -2.35 -0.19
C GLN A 97 -12.64 -1.81 0.01
N SER A 98 -13.16 -1.82 1.24
CA SER A 98 -14.50 -1.31 1.54
C SER A 98 -14.63 0.16 1.19
N VAL A 99 -13.63 0.98 1.54
CA VAL A 99 -13.63 2.42 1.21
C VAL A 99 -13.46 2.64 -0.30
N PHE A 100 -12.51 1.93 -0.92
CA PHE A 100 -12.26 2.02 -2.35
C PHE A 100 -13.49 1.63 -3.17
N GLY A 101 -14.11 0.49 -2.84
CA GLY A 101 -15.30 -0.01 -3.51
C GLY A 101 -16.51 0.91 -3.35
N ASN A 102 -16.67 1.52 -2.17
CA ASN A 102 -17.72 2.51 -1.93
C ASN A 102 -17.57 3.74 -2.84
N LEU A 103 -16.37 4.35 -2.91
CA LEU A 103 -16.14 5.50 -3.79
C LEU A 103 -16.25 5.12 -5.26
N ARG A 104 -15.65 4.01 -5.69
CA ARG A 104 -15.75 3.54 -7.09
C ARG A 104 -17.21 3.28 -7.50
N SER A 105 -18.09 2.93 -6.57
CA SER A 105 -19.51 2.71 -6.87
C SER A 105 -20.35 4.00 -6.87
N ALA A 106 -20.03 4.97 -6.02
CA ALA A 106 -20.89 6.13 -5.75
C ALA A 106 -20.34 7.46 -6.30
N GLU A 107 -19.03 7.58 -6.45
CA GLU A 107 -18.30 8.82 -6.77
C GLU A 107 -16.99 8.49 -7.51
N THR A 108 -17.08 7.71 -8.60
CA THR A 108 -15.89 7.33 -9.38
C THR A 108 -15.32 8.50 -10.19
N ASN A 109 -14.08 8.35 -10.64
CA ASN A 109 -13.38 9.24 -11.55
C ASN A 109 -12.31 8.46 -12.33
N ASP A 110 -11.72 9.06 -13.36
CA ASP A 110 -10.71 8.43 -14.24
C ASP A 110 -9.53 7.77 -13.50
N GLN A 111 -9.23 8.16 -12.26
CA GLN A 111 -8.16 7.57 -11.47
C GLN A 111 -8.61 6.37 -10.61
N LEU A 112 -9.91 6.18 -10.42
CA LEU A 112 -10.53 5.14 -9.57
C LEU A 112 -11.31 4.07 -10.34
N GLU A 113 -11.52 4.25 -11.65
CA GLU A 113 -12.16 3.25 -12.54
C GLU A 113 -11.36 1.95 -12.70
#